data_AF-A0A1H5WS92-F1
#
_entry.id   AF-A0A1H5WS92-F1
#
_cell.length_a   1.000
_cell.length_b   1.000
_cell.length_c   1.000
_cell.angle_alpha   90.00
_cell.angle_beta   90.00
_cell.angle_gamma   90.00
#
_symmetry.space_group_name_H-M   'P 1'
#
loop_
_entity.id
_entity.type
_entity.pdbx_description
1 polymer ?
#
loop_
_entity_poly.entity_id
_entity_poly.type
_entity_poly.pdbx_seq_one_letter_code
_entity_poly.pdbx_strand_id
1 'polypeptide(L)'
;MKKSNWLLRMVMLAMFVALGVVISPILRIEGMCPMAHLINITCAVFMGPAYAFLCAVLIGVIRMMIMGIPPLALTGAVFGAALSGIFYKLSKGKIIAAVLGEIIGTGIIGAIVSYPVMTYIWGKQGLTWFFYVPSFICGTLIGGSIAFLLLNRLEAAGALSKIQNSLKDIETKEKAA
;
A
#
# COMPACT_ATOMS: atom_id res chain seq x y z
N MET A 1 6.96 -25.75 -20.21
CA MET A 1 6.96 -25.13 -18.86
C MET A 1 6.37 -23.73 -18.99
N LYS A 2 5.31 -23.39 -18.23
CA LYS A 2 4.81 -22.01 -18.15
C LYS A 2 5.97 -21.10 -17.70
N LYS A 3 6.40 -20.13 -18.51
CA LYS A 3 7.25 -19.03 -18.02
C LYS A 3 6.36 -18.11 -17.18
N SER A 4 6.12 -18.50 -15.92
CA SER A 4 5.47 -17.62 -14.97
C SER A 4 6.47 -16.59 -14.49
N ASN A 5 6.08 -15.32 -14.49
CA ASN A 5 6.88 -14.23 -13.92
C ASN A 5 6.79 -14.21 -12.38
N TRP A 6 6.42 -15.34 -11.78
CA TRP A 6 6.26 -15.53 -10.34
C TRP A 6 7.49 -15.11 -9.55
N LEU A 7 8.70 -15.53 -9.98
CA LEU A 7 9.94 -15.15 -9.29
C LEU A 7 10.13 -13.63 -9.27
N LEU A 8 9.89 -12.97 -10.40
CA LEU A 8 9.99 -11.51 -10.50
C LEU A 8 8.98 -10.81 -9.60
N ARG A 9 7.74 -11.32 -9.53
CA ARG A 9 6.72 -10.80 -8.60
C ARG A 9 7.13 -10.97 -7.14
N MET A 10 7.71 -12.12 -6.78
CA MET A 10 8.21 -12.34 -5.42
C MET A 10 9.36 -11.40 -5.06
N VAL A 11 10.32 -11.20 -5.98
CA VAL A 11 11.42 -10.25 -5.80
C VAL A 11 10.89 -8.83 -5.65
N MET A 12 9.96 -8.40 -6.52
CA MET A 12 9.40 -7.06 -6.44
C MET A 12 8.60 -6.84 -5.15
N LEU A 13 7.81 -7.83 -4.72
CA LEU A 13 7.13 -7.79 -3.43
C LEU A 13 8.14 -7.65 -2.28
N ALA A 14 9.20 -8.46 -2.28
CA ALA A 14 10.24 -8.41 -1.25
C ALA A 14 10.94 -7.05 -1.21
N MET A 15 11.19 -6.42 -2.36
CA MET A 15 11.73 -5.06 -2.43
C MET A 15 10.79 -4.02 -1.81
N PHE A 16 9.48 -4.07 -2.12
CA PHE A 16 8.51 -3.17 -1.49
C PHE A 16 8.43 -3.39 0.03
N VAL A 17 8.44 -4.64 0.47
CA VAL A 17 8.45 -4.97 1.90
C VAL A 17 9.71 -4.43 2.57
N ALA A 18 10.88 -4.65 1.98
CA ALA A 18 12.15 -4.15 2.51
C ALA A 18 12.16 -2.61 2.61
N LEU A 19 11.74 -1.91 1.55
CA LEU A 19 11.59 -0.45 1.57
C LEU A 19 10.62 0.00 2.66
N GLY A 20 9.48 -0.68 2.78
CA GLY A 20 8.44 -0.36 3.76
C GLY A 20 8.89 -0.56 5.20
N VAL A 21 9.73 -1.56 5.45
CA VAL A 21 10.31 -1.82 6.77
C VAL A 21 11.42 -0.83 7.08
N VAL A 22 12.38 -0.62 6.17
CA VAL A 22 13.59 0.19 6.43
C VAL A 22 13.30 1.69 6.47
N ILE A 23 12.40 2.19 5.60
CA ILE A 23 12.12 3.64 5.53
C ILE A 23 11.12 4.05 6.63
N SER A 24 10.32 3.12 7.14
CA SER A 24 9.26 3.44 8.09
C SER A 24 9.72 4.18 9.36
N PRO A 25 10.88 3.93 9.98
CA PRO A 25 11.31 4.68 11.16
C PRO A 25 11.73 6.12 10.86
N ILE A 26 12.20 6.39 9.64
CA ILE A 26 12.82 7.67 9.26
C ILE A 26 11.75 8.77 9.09
N LEU A 27 10.57 8.42 8.59
CA LEU A 27 9.46 9.36 8.30
C LEU A 27 8.16 8.94 8.98
N ARG A 28 8.24 8.52 10.25
CA ARG A 28 7.07 8.18 11.05
C ARG A 28 6.89 9.14 12.21
N ILE A 29 5.75 9.82 12.17
CA ILE A 29 5.15 10.51 13.30
C ILE A 29 3.97 9.63 13.74
N GLU A 30 3.64 9.56 15.04
CA GLU A 30 2.46 8.80 15.48
C GLU A 30 1.21 9.33 14.76
N GLY A 31 0.54 8.46 14.00
CA GLY A 31 -0.61 8.83 13.18
C GLY A 31 -0.31 9.36 11.78
N MET A 32 0.97 9.57 11.41
CA MET A 32 1.37 10.05 10.07
C MET A 32 2.61 9.30 9.57
N CYS A 33 2.44 8.46 8.55
CA CYS A 33 3.55 7.74 7.91
C CYS A 33 3.47 7.88 6.38
N PRO A 34 3.88 9.03 5.82
CA PRO A 34 3.70 9.34 4.39
C PRO A 34 4.32 8.28 3.47
N MET A 35 5.46 7.71 3.87
CA MET A 35 6.15 6.68 3.10
C MET A 35 5.40 5.35 3.03
N ALA A 36 4.61 5.00 4.06
CA ALA A 36 3.78 3.80 4.00
C ALA A 36 2.70 3.94 2.92
N HIS A 37 2.05 5.10 2.84
CA HIS A 37 1.03 5.37 1.82
C HIS A 37 1.61 5.41 0.41
N LEU A 38 2.81 6.00 0.25
CA LEU A 38 3.54 5.96 -1.02
C LEU A 38 3.77 4.51 -1.49
N ILE A 39 4.27 3.66 -0.59
CA ILE A 39 4.57 2.25 -0.89
C ILE A 39 3.30 1.47 -1.21
N ASN A 40 2.23 1.68 -0.43
CA ASN A 40 0.93 1.05 -0.66
C ASN A 40 0.40 1.35 -2.06
N ILE A 41 0.31 2.64 -2.42
CA ILE A 41 -0.21 3.08 -3.73
C ILE A 41 0.69 2.57 -4.86
N THR A 42 2.02 2.68 -4.71
CA THR A 42 2.96 2.25 -5.75
C THR A 42 2.89 0.73 -5.96
N CYS A 43 2.83 -0.05 -4.88
CA CYS A 43 2.67 -1.51 -4.95
C CYS A 43 1.32 -1.90 -5.56
N ALA A 44 0.23 -1.20 -5.19
CA ALA A 44 -1.09 -1.37 -5.76
C ALA A 44 -1.13 -1.11 -7.27
N VAL A 45 -0.46 -0.06 -7.73
CA VAL A 45 -0.41 0.30 -9.15
C VAL A 45 0.49 -0.67 -9.93
N PHE A 46 1.60 -1.14 -9.36
CA PHE A 46 2.51 -2.05 -10.06
C PHE A 46 2.01 -3.49 -10.11
N MET A 47 1.49 -3.99 -8.98
CA MET A 47 1.23 -5.42 -8.77
C MET A 47 -0.25 -5.76 -8.55
N GLY A 48 -1.11 -4.75 -8.35
CA GLY A 48 -2.53 -4.94 -8.12
C GLY A 48 -2.91 -5.25 -6.67
N PRO A 49 -4.22 -5.45 -6.40
CA PRO A 49 -4.77 -5.45 -5.04
C PRO A 49 -4.28 -6.60 -4.15
N ALA A 50 -4.14 -7.81 -4.69
CA ALA A 50 -3.74 -8.97 -3.89
C ALA A 50 -2.30 -8.84 -3.36
N TYR A 51 -1.38 -8.41 -4.23
CA TYR A 51 0.02 -8.18 -3.84
C TYR A 51 0.19 -6.95 -2.95
N ALA A 52 -0.58 -5.88 -3.17
CA ALA A 52 -0.57 -4.71 -2.31
C ALA A 52 -1.06 -5.02 -0.89
N PHE A 53 -2.16 -5.78 -0.77
CA PHE A 53 -2.65 -6.26 0.51
C PHE A 53 -1.59 -7.12 1.22
N LEU A 54 -1.02 -8.10 0.51
CA LEU A 54 0.03 -8.96 1.07
C LEU A 54 1.26 -8.14 1.50
N CYS A 55 1.67 -7.15 0.71
CA CYS A 55 2.77 -6.25 1.04
C CYS A 55 2.51 -5.49 2.34
N ALA A 56 1.32 -4.88 2.49
CA ALA A 56 0.94 -4.16 3.69
C ALA A 56 0.89 -5.07 4.92
N VAL A 57 0.38 -6.30 4.78
CA VAL A 57 0.38 -7.30 5.85
C VAL A 57 1.80 -7.65 6.28
N LEU A 58 2.68 -7.99 5.33
CA LEU A 58 4.06 -8.37 5.62
C LEU A 58 4.84 -7.23 6.29
N ILE A 59 4.71 -5.99 5.77
CA ILE A 59 5.32 -4.81 6.39
C ILE A 59 4.80 -4.62 7.82
N GLY A 60 3.49 -4.69 8.03
CA GLY A 60 2.87 -4.52 9.35
C GLY A 60 3.35 -5.57 10.36
N VAL A 61 3.35 -6.84 9.96
CA VAL A 61 3.79 -7.97 10.80
C VAL A 61 5.26 -7.84 11.17
N ILE A 62 6.14 -7.56 10.20
CA ILE A 62 7.58 -7.37 10.46
C ILE A 62 7.81 -6.19 11.42
N ARG A 63 7.10 -5.07 11.22
CA ARG A 63 7.21 -3.89 12.07
C ARG A 63 6.75 -4.15 13.50
N MET A 64 5.67 -4.92 13.68
CA MET A 64 5.18 -5.28 15.01
C MET A 64 6.18 -6.18 15.75
N MET A 65 6.72 -7.20 15.07
CA MET A 65 7.61 -8.18 15.71
C MET A 65 9.02 -7.66 15.96
N ILE A 66 9.61 -6.94 15.00
CA ILE A 66 11.03 -6.55 15.05
C ILE A 66 11.21 -5.14 15.65
N MET A 67 10.27 -4.23 15.38
CA MET A 67 10.43 -2.81 15.72
C MET A 67 9.53 -2.36 16.89
N GLY A 68 8.74 -3.28 17.49
CA GLY A 68 7.82 -2.95 18.58
C GLY A 68 6.74 -1.94 18.21
N ILE A 69 6.44 -1.82 16.91
CA ILE A 69 5.49 -0.85 16.40
C ILE A 69 4.05 -1.32 16.72
N PRO A 70 3.16 -0.44 17.22
CA PRO A 70 1.78 -0.82 17.51
C PRO A 70 1.02 -1.36 16.28
N PRO A 71 0.03 -2.26 16.50
CA PRO A 71 -0.79 -2.87 15.46
C PRO A 71 -1.58 -1.86 14.63
N LEU A 72 -1.66 -0.61 15.11
CA LEU A 72 -2.08 0.57 14.35
C LEU A 72 -1.51 0.62 12.92
N ALA A 73 -0.24 0.23 12.77
CA ALA A 73 0.44 0.22 11.49
C ALA A 73 -0.12 -0.84 10.52
N LEU A 74 -0.66 -1.94 11.04
CA LEU A 74 -1.25 -3.01 10.26
C LEU A 74 -2.72 -2.69 9.94
N THR A 75 -3.51 -2.29 10.93
CA THR A 75 -4.96 -2.07 10.78
C THR A 75 -5.28 -0.94 9.82
N GLY A 76 -4.48 0.12 9.78
CA GLY A 76 -4.66 1.19 8.80
C GLY A 76 -4.21 0.82 7.38
N ALA A 77 -3.04 0.20 7.26
CA ALA A 77 -2.36 0.03 5.98
C ALA A 77 -3.02 -1.01 5.06
N VAL A 78 -3.58 -2.09 5.63
CA VAL A 78 -4.16 -3.18 4.84
C VAL A 78 -5.38 -2.76 4.02
N PHE A 79 -6.25 -1.91 4.60
CA PHE A 79 -7.43 -1.39 3.89
C PHE A 79 -7.04 -0.40 2.80
N GLY A 80 -6.08 0.49 3.07
CA GLY A 80 -5.53 1.42 2.08
C GLY A 80 -4.94 0.70 0.88
N ALA A 81 -4.00 -0.22 1.12
CA ALA A 81 -3.33 -0.97 0.05
C ALA A 81 -4.31 -1.80 -0.79
N ALA A 82 -5.28 -2.47 -0.14
CA ALA A 82 -6.31 -3.23 -0.83
C ALA A 82 -7.22 -2.33 -1.67
N LEU A 83 -7.80 -1.28 -1.08
CA LEU A 83 -8.71 -0.37 -1.80
C LEU A 83 -8.00 0.43 -2.88
N SER A 84 -6.75 0.82 -2.68
CA SER A 84 -5.91 1.44 -3.69
C SER A 84 -5.78 0.55 -4.93
N GLY A 85 -5.47 -0.73 -4.74
CA GLY A 85 -5.38 -1.69 -5.85
C GLY A 85 -6.73 -1.99 -6.51
N ILE A 86 -7.80 -2.08 -5.71
CA ILE A 86 -9.16 -2.32 -6.22
C ILE A 86 -9.61 -1.14 -7.07
N PHE A 87 -9.48 0.09 -6.57
CA PHE A 87 -9.92 1.30 -7.27
C PHE A 87 -9.06 1.57 -8.52
N TYR A 88 -7.76 1.29 -8.46
CA TYR A 88 -6.90 1.33 -9.64
C TYR A 88 -7.39 0.37 -10.73
N LYS A 89 -7.73 -0.88 -10.35
CA LYS A 89 -8.24 -1.88 -11.29
C LYS A 89 -9.62 -1.53 -11.84
N LEU A 90 -10.55 -1.10 -10.98
CA LEU A 90 -11.92 -0.72 -11.36
C LEU A 90 -11.96 0.51 -12.26
N SER A 91 -11.05 1.47 -12.03
CA SER A 91 -10.93 2.68 -12.84
C SER A 91 -10.24 2.48 -14.19
N LYS A 92 -9.87 1.23 -14.53
CA LYS A 92 -9.10 0.86 -15.73
C LYS A 92 -7.71 1.52 -15.78
N GLY A 93 -7.05 1.65 -14.63
CA GLY A 93 -5.67 2.10 -14.54
C GLY A 93 -5.48 3.59 -14.23
N LYS A 94 -6.49 4.29 -13.71
CA LYS A 94 -6.33 5.70 -13.32
C LYS A 94 -5.58 5.79 -11.99
N ILE A 95 -4.38 6.39 -12.01
CA ILE A 95 -3.55 6.57 -10.80
C ILE A 95 -4.30 7.34 -9.71
N ILE A 96 -5.10 8.34 -10.08
CA ILE A 96 -5.90 9.10 -9.11
C ILE A 96 -6.89 8.23 -8.33
N ALA A 97 -7.43 7.16 -8.94
CA ALA A 97 -8.31 6.24 -8.25
C ALA A 97 -7.56 5.41 -7.21
N ALA A 98 -6.30 5.05 -7.47
CA ALA A 98 -5.44 4.39 -6.49
C ALA A 98 -5.19 5.28 -5.26
N VAL A 99 -4.94 6.57 -5.49
CA VAL A 99 -4.76 7.56 -4.40
C VAL A 99 -6.04 7.72 -3.59
N LEU A 100 -7.21 7.83 -4.25
CA LEU A 100 -8.51 7.90 -3.57
C LEU A 100 -8.79 6.63 -2.73
N GLY A 101 -8.42 5.46 -3.25
CA GLY A 101 -8.52 4.20 -2.52
C GLY A 101 -7.70 4.19 -1.23
N GLU A 102 -6.49 4.77 -1.23
CA GLU A 102 -5.64 4.90 -0.03
C GLU A 102 -6.24 5.91 0.97
N ILE A 103 -6.75 7.05 0.49
CA ILE A 103 -7.38 8.07 1.35
C ILE A 103 -8.62 7.49 2.04
N ILE A 104 -9.47 6.77 1.31
CA ILE A 104 -10.66 6.13 1.88
C ILE A 104 -10.27 4.95 2.78
N GLY A 105 -9.36 4.10 2.30
CA GLY A 105 -8.96 2.87 2.98
C GLY A 105 -8.18 3.10 4.25
N THR A 106 -7.09 3.87 4.21
CA THR A 106 -6.33 4.17 5.42
C THR A 106 -6.85 5.41 6.12
N GLY A 107 -7.11 6.50 5.40
CA GLY A 107 -7.52 7.78 5.99
C GLY A 107 -8.84 7.73 6.75
N ILE A 108 -9.82 6.97 6.27
CA ILE A 108 -11.16 6.86 6.89
C ILE A 108 -11.33 5.51 7.57
N ILE A 109 -11.42 4.42 6.79
CA ILE A 109 -11.74 3.08 7.32
C ILE A 109 -10.66 2.62 8.30
N GLY A 110 -9.40 2.74 7.88
CA GLY A 110 -8.24 2.35 8.66
C GLY A 110 -8.15 3.14 9.96
N ALA A 111 -8.37 4.45 9.94
CA ALA A 111 -8.38 5.29 11.13
C ALA A 111 -9.50 4.92 12.12
N ILE A 112 -10.70 4.65 11.59
CA ILE A 112 -11.86 4.21 12.37
C ILE A 112 -11.61 2.86 13.05
N VAL A 113 -11.13 1.87 12.29
CA VAL A 113 -10.85 0.51 12.81
C VAL A 113 -9.63 0.50 13.74
N SER A 114 -8.73 1.46 13.57
CA SER A 114 -7.52 1.57 14.40
C SER A 114 -7.81 2.04 15.83
N TYR A 115 -8.84 2.85 16.06
CA TYR A 115 -9.21 3.30 17.40
C TYR A 115 -9.53 2.14 18.38
N PRO A 116 -10.49 1.23 18.08
CA PRO A 116 -10.81 0.15 19.00
C PRO A 116 -9.61 -0.78 19.21
N VAL A 117 -8.80 -1.01 18.18
CA VAL A 117 -7.58 -1.82 18.31
C VAL A 117 -6.57 -1.17 19.25
N MET A 118 -6.33 0.13 19.13
CA MET A 118 -5.41 0.84 20.03
C MET A 118 -5.94 0.96 21.46
N THR A 119 -7.24 1.10 21.63
CA THR A 119 -7.88 1.29 22.93
C THR A 119 -8.00 -0.03 23.70
N TYR A 120 -8.51 -1.08 23.05
CA TYR A 120 -8.85 -2.34 23.71
C TYR A 120 -7.73 -3.38 23.66
N ILE A 121 -6.91 -3.41 22.60
CA ILE A 121 -5.85 -4.42 22.43
C ILE A 121 -4.50 -3.88 22.88
N TRP A 122 -4.20 -2.61 22.58
CA TRP A 122 -2.90 -2.01 22.90
C TRP A 122 -2.88 -1.20 24.21
N GLY A 123 -4.04 -0.90 24.79
CA GLY A 123 -4.15 -0.22 26.08
C GLY A 123 -3.77 1.26 26.09
N LYS A 124 -3.57 1.91 24.93
CA LYS A 124 -3.38 3.37 24.87
C LYS A 124 -4.73 4.08 25.06
N GLN A 125 -5.01 4.53 26.27
CA GLN A 125 -6.18 5.35 26.60
C GLN A 125 -5.87 6.83 26.36
N GLY A 126 -6.75 7.54 25.64
CA GLY A 126 -6.66 9.01 25.45
C GLY A 126 -6.58 9.51 24.00
N LEU A 127 -6.34 8.63 23.02
CA LEU A 127 -6.31 9.01 21.60
C LEU A 127 -7.66 8.71 20.95
N THR A 128 -8.46 9.74 20.69
CA THR A 128 -9.81 9.62 20.12
C THR A 128 -9.79 9.52 18.60
N TRP A 129 -10.94 9.22 18.00
CA TRP A 129 -11.13 9.18 16.54
C TRP A 129 -10.76 10.54 15.90
N PHE A 130 -11.03 11.63 16.63
CA PHE A 130 -10.69 13.00 16.24
C PHE A 130 -9.18 13.26 16.16
N PHE A 131 -8.34 12.44 16.77
CA PHE A 131 -6.89 12.51 16.60
C PHE A 131 -6.41 11.66 15.42
N TYR A 132 -6.89 10.41 15.32
CA TYR A 132 -6.42 9.47 14.30
C TYR A 132 -6.89 9.82 12.89
N VAL A 133 -8.16 10.19 12.71
CA VAL A 133 -8.73 10.44 11.37
C VAL A 133 -8.02 11.62 10.68
N PRO A 134 -7.87 12.81 11.28
CA PRO A 134 -7.16 13.91 10.64
C PRO A 134 -5.69 13.58 10.36
N SER A 135 -5.01 12.90 11.30
CA SER A 135 -3.61 12.53 11.14
C SER A 135 -3.39 11.56 9.98
N PHE A 136 -4.24 10.54 9.87
CA PHE A 136 -4.18 9.55 8.79
C PHE A 136 -4.55 10.18 7.45
N ILE A 137 -5.57 11.05 7.40
CA ILE A 137 -5.91 11.80 6.19
C ILE A 137 -4.73 12.66 5.74
N CYS A 138 -4.13 13.45 6.63
CA CYS A 138 -2.94 14.23 6.30
C CYS A 138 -1.78 13.34 5.81
N GLY A 139 -1.53 12.21 6.45
CA GLY A 139 -0.53 11.23 6.02
C GLY A 139 -0.80 10.70 4.61
N THR A 140 -2.03 10.29 4.34
CA THR A 140 -2.47 9.76 3.03
C THR A 140 -2.44 10.83 1.93
N LEU A 141 -2.72 12.09 2.26
CA LEU A 141 -2.62 13.20 1.32
C LEU A 141 -1.16 13.45 0.94
N ILE A 142 -0.24 13.57 1.91
CA ILE A 142 1.17 13.79 1.62
C ILE A 142 1.75 12.60 0.84
N GLY A 143 1.60 11.38 1.36
CA GLY A 143 2.11 10.18 0.70
C GLY A 143 1.45 9.94 -0.66
N GLY A 144 0.15 10.21 -0.76
CA GLY A 144 -0.63 10.09 -1.98
C GLY A 144 -0.25 11.11 -3.05
N SER A 145 0.04 12.36 -2.68
CA SER A 145 0.55 13.37 -3.61
C SER A 145 1.93 12.98 -4.15
N ILE A 146 2.83 12.48 -3.30
CA ILE A 146 4.15 12.00 -3.72
C ILE A 146 4.00 10.80 -4.67
N ALA A 147 3.12 9.84 -4.32
CA ALA A 147 2.85 8.67 -5.16
C ALA A 147 2.27 9.07 -6.52
N PHE A 148 1.30 10.00 -6.52
CA PHE A 148 0.67 10.52 -7.72
C PHE A 148 1.69 11.15 -8.66
N LEU A 149 2.57 12.01 -8.14
CA LEU A 149 3.63 12.64 -8.92
C LEU A 149 4.60 11.58 -9.47
N LEU A 150 5.11 10.68 -8.62
CA LEU A 150 6.03 9.62 -9.03
C LEU A 150 5.43 8.75 -10.16
N LEU A 151 4.21 8.25 -9.95
CA LEU A 151 3.56 7.32 -10.87
C LEU A 151 3.19 8.00 -12.19
N ASN A 152 2.72 9.25 -12.17
CA ASN A 152 2.44 9.99 -13.41
C ASN A 152 3.72 10.24 -14.22
N ARG A 153 4.86 10.52 -13.56
CA ARG A 153 6.15 10.66 -14.26
C ARG A 153 6.60 9.33 -14.88
N LEU A 154 6.42 8.22 -14.17
CA LEU A 154 6.71 6.89 -14.70
C LEU A 154 5.79 6.49 -15.85
N GLU A 155 4.51 6.88 -15.79
CA GLU A 155 3.54 6.69 -16.87
C GLU A 155 3.93 7.50 -18.10
N ALA A 156 4.22 8.80 -17.94
CA ALA A 156 4.66 9.66 -19.03
C ALA A 156 5.97 9.19 -19.68
N ALA A 157 6.89 8.59 -18.90
CA ALA A 157 8.11 7.98 -19.42
C ALA A 157 7.91 6.61 -20.09
N GLY A 158 6.69 6.05 -20.08
CA GLY A 158 6.39 4.70 -20.56
C GLY A 158 7.05 3.59 -19.72
N ALA A 159 7.66 3.92 -18.59
CA ALA A 159 8.29 2.97 -17.68
C ALA A 159 7.25 2.16 -16.91
N LEU A 160 6.13 2.79 -16.53
CA LEU A 160 5.05 2.13 -15.79
C LEU A 160 4.48 0.93 -16.56
N SER A 161 4.17 1.10 -17.84
CA SER A 161 3.62 0.00 -18.66
C SER A 161 4.63 -1.12 -18.86
N LYS A 162 5.92 -0.80 -19.02
CA LYS A 162 7.01 -1.78 -19.09
C LYS A 162 7.11 -2.62 -17.82
N ILE A 163 7.07 -1.98 -16.65
CA ILE A 163 7.07 -2.66 -15.34
C ILE A 163 5.84 -3.56 -15.20
N GLN A 164 4.65 -3.05 -15.49
CA GLN A 164 3.43 -3.86 -15.38
C GLN A 164 3.43 -5.04 -16.35
N ASN A 165 3.91 -4.85 -17.58
CA ASN A 165 3.98 -5.91 -18.58
C ASN A 165 5.01 -6.98 -18.24
N SER A 166 6.16 -6.62 -17.65
CA SER A 166 7.15 -7.61 -17.19
C SER A 166 6.62 -8.46 -16.03
N LEU A 167 5.67 -7.92 -15.25
CA LEU A 167 5.03 -8.64 -14.14
C LEU A 167 3.85 -9.51 -14.59
N LYS A 168 3.22 -9.28 -15.75
CA LYS A 168 2.11 -10.13 -16.24
C LYS A 168 2.61 -11.54 -16.55
N ASP A 169 1.80 -12.56 -16.29
CA ASP A 169 2.13 -13.91 -16.74
C ASP A 169 1.99 -13.95 -18.27
N ILE A 170 2.91 -14.64 -18.95
CA ILE A 170 2.81 -14.86 -20.39
C ILE A 170 1.81 -16.01 -20.58
N GLU A 171 0.57 -15.69 -20.97
CA GLU A 171 -0.34 -16.69 -21.52
C GLU A 171 0.17 -17.08 -22.90
N THR A 172 0.73 -18.29 -23.03
CA THR A 172 0.95 -18.88 -24.35
C THR A 172 -0.42 -19.06 -25.00
N LYS A 173 -0.74 -18.27 -26.02
CA LYS A 173 -1.83 -18.55 -26.96
C LYS A 173 -1.46 -19.80 -27.77
N GLU A 174 -1.65 -20.98 -27.19
CA GLU A 174 -1.65 -22.25 -27.90
C GLU A 174 -2.83 -23.07 -27.41
N LYS A 175 -3.94 -22.99 -28.15
CA LYS A 175 -4.94 -24.05 -28.39
C LYS A 175 -6.18 -23.43 -29.06
N ALA A 176 -6.05 -23.11 -30.34
CA ALA A 176 -7.14 -23.00 -31.31
C ALA A 176 -6.56 -22.90 -32.73
N ALA A 177 -5.86 -23.95 -33.14
CA ALA A 177 -5.59 -24.28 -34.53
C ALA A 177 -5.76 -25.79 -34.66
#